data_AF-A0A1E4ZLM3-F1
#
_entry.id   AF-A0A1E4ZLM3-F1
#
_cell.length_a   1.000
_cell.length_b   1.000
_cell.length_c   1.000
_cell.angle_alpha   90.00
_cell.angle_beta   90.00
_cell.angle_gamma   90.00
#
_symmetry.space_group_name_H-M   'P 1'
#
loop_
_entity.id
_entity.type
_entity.pdbx_description
1 polymer ?
#
loop_
_entity_poly.entity_id
_entity_poly.type
_entity_poly.pdbx_seq_one_letter_code
_entity_poly.pdbx_strand_id
1 'polypeptide(L)'
;MFIFSINGKKGFTLLETLAVISVMVILIGIILPSLRSSRLRAFQAKTEAKMVSLALAIKMYASDMGALPDDLTSGCLGDGDQEMIRNSRWKGPYLDLKEDDKNESGQILDSWGRPFRYGKGEGRKKFTFDLFSLGLDGQEGTEDDLRY
;
A
#
# COMPACT_ATOMS: atom_id res chain seq x y z
N MET A 1 22.89 -40.72 -2.51
CA MET A 1 23.76 -40.58 -1.31
C MET A 1 25.03 -41.36 -1.59
N PHE A 2 26.11 -40.71 -2.04
CA PHE A 2 27.37 -41.38 -2.36
C PHE A 2 28.27 -41.37 -1.13
N ILE A 3 28.46 -42.52 -0.48
CA ILE A 3 29.27 -42.67 0.73
C ILE A 3 30.59 -43.35 0.37
N PHE A 4 31.70 -42.62 0.45
CA PHE A 4 33.04 -43.22 0.52
C PHE A 4 33.40 -43.47 1.99
N SER A 5 33.59 -44.74 2.37
CA SER A 5 33.88 -45.15 3.74
C SER A 5 35.40 -45.32 3.94
N ILE A 6 35.98 -44.49 4.81
CA ILE A 6 37.33 -44.67 5.35
C ILE A 6 37.16 -44.89 6.85
N ASN A 7 37.12 -46.17 7.27
CA ASN A 7 37.08 -46.67 8.65
C ASN A 7 35.96 -46.18 9.61
N GLY A 8 34.91 -47.00 9.73
CA GLY A 8 34.27 -47.37 11.00
C GLY A 8 33.49 -46.32 11.81
N LYS A 9 33.60 -45.03 11.53
CA LYS A 9 32.78 -43.97 12.13
C LYS A 9 32.19 -43.12 11.01
N LYS A 10 30.86 -43.06 10.91
CA LYS A 10 30.15 -42.24 9.91
C LYS A 10 30.37 -40.75 10.26
N GLY A 11 31.40 -40.14 9.66
CA GLY A 11 31.64 -38.71 9.72
C GLY A 11 30.99 -37.99 8.54
N PHE A 12 30.55 -36.75 8.76
CA PHE A 12 30.05 -35.88 7.69
C PHE A 12 31.23 -35.50 6.77
N THR A 13 31.07 -35.66 5.45
CA THR A 13 32.13 -35.29 4.51
C THR A 13 31.99 -33.83 4.10
N LEU A 14 33.12 -33.12 3.93
CA LEU A 14 33.12 -31.73 3.44
C LEU A 14 32.44 -31.61 2.06
N LEU A 15 32.58 -32.64 1.23
CA LEU A 15 31.96 -32.70 -0.09
C LEU A 15 30.43 -32.72 0.00
N GLU A 16 29.88 -33.40 1.00
CA GLU A 16 28.43 -33.49 1.22
C GLU A 16 27.86 -32.14 1.66
N THR A 17 28.54 -31.44 2.57
CA THR A 17 28.15 -30.06 2.92
C THR A 17 28.26 -29.11 1.73
N LEU A 18 29.30 -29.24 0.91
CA LEU A 18 29.51 -28.42 -0.29
C LEU A 18 28.39 -28.61 -1.32
N ALA A 19 27.97 -29.86 -1.55
CA ALA A 19 26.87 -30.16 -2.47
C ALA A 19 25.51 -29.65 -1.97
N VAL A 20 25.29 -29.64 -0.65
CA VAL A 20 24.06 -29.09 -0.07
C VAL A 20 23.99 -27.57 -0.23
N ILE A 21 25.06 -26.85 0.14
CA ILE A 21 25.06 -25.39 0.03
C ILE A 21 25.01 -24.92 -1.44
N SER A 22 25.59 -25.68 -2.38
CA SER A 22 25.52 -25.32 -3.81
C SER A 22 24.09 -25.38 -4.34
N VAL A 23 23.32 -26.41 -3.97
CA VAL A 23 21.90 -26.52 -4.31
C VAL A 23 21.08 -25.43 -3.60
N MET A 24 21.39 -25.10 -2.35
CA MET A 24 20.71 -24.01 -1.62
C MET A 24 20.89 -22.65 -2.33
N VAL A 25 22.10 -22.32 -2.81
CA VAL A 25 22.36 -21.07 -3.54
C VAL A 25 21.56 -20.99 -4.84
N ILE A 26 21.47 -22.10 -5.60
CA ILE A 26 20.68 -22.18 -6.83
C ILE A 26 19.18 -21.94 -6.53
N LEU A 27 18.65 -22.58 -5.49
CA LEU A 27 17.24 -22.41 -5.11
C LEU A 27 16.93 -20.97 -4.68
N ILE A 28 17.79 -20.36 -3.86
CA ILE A 28 17.62 -18.96 -3.41
C ILE A 28 17.64 -18.01 -4.62
N GLY A 29 18.55 -18.24 -5.58
CA GLY A 29 18.66 -17.44 -6.80
C GLY A 29 17.36 -17.36 -7.62
N ILE A 30 16.57 -18.44 -7.63
CA ILE A 30 15.30 -18.52 -8.38
C ILE A 30 14.14 -17.88 -7.60
N ILE A 31 14.12 -18.02 -6.27
CA ILE A 31 12.98 -17.58 -5.44
C ILE A 31 12.89 -16.04 -5.32
N LEU A 32 14.04 -15.36 -5.17
CA LEU A 32 14.10 -13.92 -4.92
C LEU A 32 13.40 -13.03 -6.00
N PRO A 33 13.63 -13.21 -7.31
CA PRO A 33 12.96 -12.38 -8.33
C PRO A 33 11.44 -12.59 -8.36
N SER A 34 10.99 -13.83 -8.14
CA SER A 34 9.55 -14.16 -8.11
C SER A 34 8.83 -13.42 -6.99
N LEU A 35 9.41 -13.41 -5.78
CA LEU A 35 8.82 -12.73 -4.62
C LEU A 35 8.70 -11.22 -4.83
N ARG A 36 9.70 -10.57 -5.44
CA ARG A 36 9.67 -9.12 -5.70
C ARG A 36 8.51 -8.76 -6.63
N SER A 37 8.35 -9.48 -7.74
CA SER A 37 7.29 -9.20 -8.71
C SER A 37 5.88 -9.41 -8.13
N SER A 38 5.67 -10.47 -7.35
CA SER A 38 4.39 -10.73 -6.70
C SER A 38 4.04 -9.67 -5.66
N ARG A 39 5.04 -9.20 -4.89
CA ARG A 39 4.83 -8.15 -3.89
C ARG A 39 4.43 -6.82 -4.54
N LEU A 40 5.06 -6.46 -5.66
CA LEU A 40 4.72 -5.24 -6.39
C LEU A 40 3.27 -5.26 -6.89
N ARG A 41 2.85 -6.36 -7.52
CA ARG A 41 1.45 -6.52 -7.97
C ARG A 41 0.45 -6.46 -6.82
N ALA A 42 0.79 -7.08 -5.69
CA ALA A 42 -0.06 -7.04 -4.50
C ALA A 42 -0.19 -5.63 -3.93
N PHE A 43 0.89 -4.85 -3.94
CA PHE A 43 0.89 -3.46 -3.48
C PHE A 43 0.09 -2.55 -4.41
N GLN A 44 0.24 -2.69 -5.73
CA GLN A 44 -0.58 -1.98 -6.71
C GLN A 44 -2.07 -2.26 -6.51
N ALA A 45 -2.46 -3.54 -6.47
CA ALA A 45 -3.85 -3.94 -6.27
C ALA A 45 -4.43 -3.43 -4.94
N LYS A 46 -3.65 -3.46 -3.85
CA LYS A 46 -4.07 -2.92 -2.55
C LYS A 46 -4.26 -1.40 -2.61
N THR A 47 -3.36 -0.68 -3.29
CA THR A 47 -3.47 0.77 -3.46
C THR A 47 -4.68 1.14 -4.33
N GLU A 48 -4.93 0.43 -5.43
CA GLU A 48 -6.14 0.59 -6.27
C GLU A 48 -7.43 0.39 -5.47
N ALA A 49 -7.52 -0.69 -4.70
CA ALA A 49 -8.68 -0.93 -3.84
C ALA A 49 -8.88 0.19 -2.82
N LYS A 50 -7.79 0.68 -2.20
CA LYS A 50 -7.82 1.84 -1.31
C LYS A 50 -8.32 3.09 -2.02
N MET A 51 -7.85 3.39 -3.23
CA MET A 51 -8.29 4.56 -4.00
C MET A 51 -9.79 4.51 -4.30
N VAL A 52 -10.33 3.34 -4.65
CA VAL A 52 -11.77 3.18 -4.85
C VAL A 52 -12.56 3.46 -3.56
N SER A 53 -12.09 2.93 -2.42
CA SER A 53 -12.73 3.24 -1.13
C SER A 53 -12.63 4.71 -0.74
N LEU A 54 -11.49 5.36 -1.00
CA LEU A 54 -11.29 6.79 -0.79
C LEU A 54 -12.23 7.62 -1.67
N ALA A 55 -12.32 7.28 -2.96
CA ALA A 55 -13.21 7.95 -3.90
C ALA A 55 -14.68 7.85 -3.47
N LEU A 56 -15.09 6.68 -2.95
CA LEU A 56 -16.43 6.50 -2.39
C LEU A 56 -16.62 7.38 -1.14
N ALA A 57 -15.67 7.37 -0.22
CA ALA A 57 -15.70 8.16 1.01
C ALA A 57 -15.78 9.67 0.72
N ILE A 58 -15.00 10.16 -0.24
CA ILE A 58 -15.03 11.56 -0.72
C ILE A 58 -16.43 11.92 -1.26
N LYS A 59 -17.04 11.03 -2.04
CA LYS A 59 -18.40 11.26 -2.58
C LYS A 59 -19.46 11.26 -1.48
N MET A 60 -19.35 10.37 -0.49
CA MET A 60 -20.24 10.36 0.68
C MET A 60 -20.10 11.62 1.50
N TYR A 61 -18.85 12.04 1.81
CA TYR A 61 -18.56 13.31 2.45
C TYR A 61 -19.21 14.48 1.69
N ALA A 62 -19.03 14.52 0.37
CA ALA A 62 -19.60 15.59 -0.45
C ALA A 62 -21.13 15.59 -0.47
N SER A 63 -21.76 14.42 -0.39
CA SER A 63 -23.21 14.27 -0.30
C SER A 63 -23.76 14.81 1.02
N ASP A 64 -23.05 14.61 2.14
CA ASP A 64 -23.52 15.02 3.46
C ASP A 64 -23.15 16.48 3.80
N MET A 65 -21.91 16.87 3.49
CA MET A 65 -21.40 18.22 3.78
C MET A 65 -21.77 19.24 2.70
N GLY A 66 -22.13 18.77 1.50
CA GLY A 66 -22.46 19.60 0.34
C GLY A 66 -21.23 20.18 -0.38
N ALA A 67 -20.02 19.78 0.02
CA ALA A 67 -18.76 20.21 -0.56
C ALA A 67 -17.73 19.08 -0.50
N LEU A 68 -16.81 19.05 -1.46
CA LEU A 68 -15.67 18.14 -1.43
C LEU A 68 -14.73 18.47 -0.25
N PRO A 69 -14.11 17.45 0.39
CA PRO A 69 -13.17 17.68 1.49
C PRO A 69 -11.99 18.51 1.01
N ASP A 70 -11.45 19.39 1.86
CA ASP A 70 -10.28 20.20 1.53
C ASP A 70 -8.99 19.37 1.49
N ASP A 71 -8.89 18.36 2.35
CA ASP A 71 -7.76 17.43 2.41
C ASP A 71 -8.24 16.00 2.73
N LEU A 72 -7.40 15.00 2.41
CA LEU A 72 -7.65 13.58 2.69
C LEU A 72 -7.00 13.17 4.01
N THR A 73 -7.50 13.74 5.09
CA THR A 73 -7.08 13.35 6.44
C THR A 73 -8.08 12.40 7.08
N SER A 74 -7.59 11.60 8.01
CA SER A 74 -8.41 10.80 8.93
C SER A 74 -9.39 11.65 9.74
N GLY A 75 -9.06 12.92 10.02
CA GLY A 75 -10.00 13.85 10.65
C GLY A 75 -11.21 14.20 9.77
N CYS A 76 -11.07 14.22 8.45
CA CYS A 76 -12.19 14.52 7.55
C CYS A 76 -12.97 13.27 7.11
N LEU A 77 -12.26 12.19 6.77
CA LEU A 77 -12.87 10.99 6.16
C LEU A 77 -12.96 9.79 7.10
N GLY A 78 -12.15 9.73 8.15
CA GLY A 78 -12.15 8.66 9.14
C GLY A 78 -12.74 9.12 10.45
N ASP A 79 -11.97 8.99 11.52
CA ASP A 79 -12.37 9.16 12.92
C ASP A 79 -13.12 10.47 13.25
N GLY A 80 -13.00 11.49 12.41
CA GLY A 80 -13.61 12.79 12.64
C GLY A 80 -12.73 13.66 13.55
N ASP A 81 -12.52 14.91 13.19
CA ASP A 81 -11.99 15.90 14.12
C ASP A 81 -13.10 16.48 15.01
N GLN A 82 -12.70 17.25 16.04
CA GLN A 82 -13.64 17.88 16.97
C GLN A 82 -14.63 18.83 16.27
N GLU A 83 -14.27 19.40 15.12
CA GLU A 83 -15.14 20.31 14.37
C GLU A 83 -16.19 19.52 13.57
N MET A 84 -15.79 18.44 12.92
CA MET A 84 -16.65 17.51 12.17
C MET A 84 -17.64 16.83 13.11
N ILE A 85 -17.18 16.33 14.26
CA ILE A 85 -18.05 15.66 15.25
C ILE A 85 -19.14 16.61 15.77
N ARG A 86 -18.83 17.91 15.90
CA ARG A 86 -19.81 18.92 16.33
C ARG A 86 -20.74 19.37 15.20
N ASN A 87 -20.38 19.12 13.94
CA ASN A 87 -21.16 19.52 12.80
C ASN A 87 -22.34 18.57 12.58
N SER A 88 -23.57 19.07 12.71
CA SER A 88 -24.79 18.27 12.52
C SER A 88 -24.96 17.68 11.11
N ARG A 89 -24.20 18.16 10.12
CA ARG A 89 -24.22 17.60 8.75
C ARG A 89 -23.35 16.37 8.59
N TRP A 90 -22.29 16.24 9.38
CA TRP A 90 -21.37 15.11 9.27
C TRP A 90 -22.03 13.86 9.85
N LYS A 91 -22.08 12.77 9.08
CA LYS A 91 -22.76 11.52 9.47
C LYS A 91 -21.83 10.38 9.82
N GLY A 92 -20.55 10.69 10.01
CA GLY A 92 -19.59 9.78 10.62
C GLY A 92 -18.37 9.49 9.76
N PRO A 93 -17.53 8.56 10.23
CA PRO A 93 -16.41 8.07 9.45
C PRO A 93 -16.91 7.49 8.13
N TYR A 94 -16.45 8.05 7.02
CA TYR A 94 -16.72 7.57 5.66
C TYR A 94 -15.75 6.46 5.24
N LEU A 95 -14.63 6.33 5.97
CA LEU A 95 -13.59 5.34 5.74
C LEU A 95 -13.10 4.77 7.07
N ASP A 96 -13.07 3.44 7.17
CA ASP A 96 -12.44 2.75 8.29
C ASP A 96 -10.92 2.72 8.09
N LEU A 97 -10.21 3.51 8.88
CA LEU A 97 -8.76 3.68 8.78
C LEU A 97 -8.07 2.98 9.94
N LYS A 98 -7.18 2.03 9.62
CA LYS A 98 -6.29 1.42 10.62
C LYS A 98 -5.13 2.35 10.92
N GLU A 99 -4.46 2.14 12.06
CA GLU A 99 -3.26 2.91 12.41
C GLU A 99 -2.17 2.80 11.34
N ASP A 100 -1.99 1.61 10.75
CA ASP A 100 -1.01 1.38 9.67
C ASP A 100 -1.34 2.12 8.35
N ASP A 101 -2.59 2.57 8.19
CA ASP A 101 -3.06 3.22 6.97
C ASP A 101 -2.94 4.75 7.03
N LYS A 102 -2.47 5.31 8.15
CA LYS A 102 -2.28 6.75 8.34
C LYS A 102 -0.93 7.08 8.98
N ASN A 103 -0.41 8.27 8.69
CA ASN A 103 0.76 8.79 9.41
C ASN A 103 0.36 9.56 10.68
N GLU A 104 1.33 10.02 11.46
CA GLU A 104 1.11 10.84 12.66
C GLU A 104 0.35 12.14 12.38
N SER A 105 0.44 12.66 11.15
CA SER A 105 -0.30 13.83 10.68
C SER A 105 -1.74 13.49 10.25
N GLY A 106 -2.15 12.23 10.32
CA GLY A 106 -3.47 11.75 9.95
C GLY A 106 -3.69 11.63 8.44
N GLN A 107 -2.65 11.78 7.60
CA GLN A 107 -2.75 11.61 6.16
C GLN A 107 -2.84 10.13 5.81
N ILE A 108 -3.68 9.81 4.83
CA ILE A 108 -3.95 8.43 4.42
C ILE A 108 -2.84 7.95 3.48
N LEU A 109 -2.28 6.78 3.77
CA LEU A 109 -1.11 6.22 3.10
C LEU A 109 -1.49 5.12 2.10
N ASP A 110 -0.74 5.09 1.00
CA ASP A 110 -0.73 4.01 0.02
C ASP A 110 0.04 2.77 0.53
N SER A 111 0.15 1.73 -0.31
CA SER A 111 0.84 0.49 0.06
C SER A 111 2.37 0.62 0.17
N TRP A 112 2.93 1.74 -0.28
CA TRP A 112 4.36 2.07 -0.18
C TRP A 112 4.66 3.02 0.99
N GLY A 113 3.65 3.39 1.77
CA GLY A 113 3.78 4.27 2.94
C GLY A 113 3.82 5.75 2.60
N ARG A 114 3.33 6.13 1.41
CA ARG A 114 3.29 7.52 0.95
C ARG A 114 1.87 8.07 1.00
N PRO A 115 1.70 9.36 1.29
CA PRO A 115 0.37 9.95 1.31
C PRO A 115 -0.24 10.01 -0.08
N PHE A 116 -1.54 9.73 -0.19
CA PHE A 116 -2.29 9.98 -1.41
C PHE A 116 -2.31 11.48 -1.73
N ARG A 117 -2.28 11.79 -3.03
CA ARG A 117 -2.43 13.16 -3.53
C ARG A 117 -3.86 13.35 -4.01
N TYR A 118 -4.40 14.49 -3.64
CA TYR A 118 -5.78 14.85 -3.93
C TYR A 118 -5.85 16.27 -4.44
N GLY A 119 -6.55 16.45 -5.55
CA GLY A 119 -6.82 17.74 -6.15
C GLY A 119 -8.32 17.90 -6.39
N LYS A 120 -8.87 19.06 -6.04
CA LYS A 120 -10.21 19.43 -6.47
C LYS A 120 -10.15 19.81 -7.95
N GLY A 121 -11.06 19.27 -8.75
CA GLY A 121 -11.12 19.59 -10.17
C GLY A 121 -11.40 21.08 -10.38
N GLU A 122 -10.62 21.71 -11.25
CA GLU A 122 -10.78 23.13 -11.58
C GLU A 122 -12.01 23.35 -12.50
N GLY A 123 -12.75 24.44 -12.25
CA GLY A 123 -13.81 24.93 -13.16
C GLY A 123 -15.25 24.68 -12.71
N ARG A 124 -16.17 24.53 -13.69
CA ARG A 124 -17.64 24.50 -13.45
C ARG A 124 -18.14 23.19 -12.81
N LYS A 125 -17.32 22.14 -12.74
CA LYS A 125 -17.69 20.84 -12.17
C LYS A 125 -17.31 20.77 -10.69
N LYS A 126 -18.16 21.34 -9.82
CA LYS A 126 -17.94 21.44 -8.36
C LYS A 126 -17.72 20.11 -7.62
N PHE A 127 -17.95 18.95 -8.25
CA PHE A 127 -17.84 17.61 -7.64
C PHE A 127 -16.84 16.69 -8.38
N THR A 128 -16.03 17.23 -9.29
CA THR A 128 -14.92 16.48 -9.87
C THR A 128 -13.70 16.63 -8.98
N PHE A 129 -12.99 15.53 -8.76
CA PHE A 129 -11.73 15.49 -8.02
C PHE A 129 -10.78 14.54 -8.75
N ASP A 130 -9.49 14.77 -8.57
CA ASP A 130 -8.43 13.90 -9.03
C ASP A 130 -7.76 13.27 -7.79
N LEU A 131 -7.64 11.94 -7.80
CA LEU A 131 -6.96 11.19 -6.74
C LEU A 131 -5.82 10.39 -7.36
N PHE A 132 -4.61 10.51 -6.81
CA PHE A 132 -3.46 9.76 -7.31
C PHE A 132 -2.46 9.35 -6.24
N SER A 133 -1.73 8.26 -6.51
CA SER A 133 -0.60 7.75 -5.72
C SER A 133 0.65 7.75 -6.59
N LEU A 134 1.77 8.17 -6.01
CA LEU A 134 3.09 8.27 -6.67
C LEU A 134 3.83 6.92 -6.79
N GLY A 135 3.10 5.81 -6.68
CA GLY A 135 3.64 4.47 -6.87
C GLY A 135 4.83 4.12 -5.96
N LEU A 136 5.75 3.34 -6.51
CA LEU A 136 6.96 2.85 -5.85
C LEU A 136 8.10 3.88 -5.87
N ASP A 137 8.16 4.71 -6.91
CA ASP A 137 9.31 5.61 -7.15
C ASP A 137 9.17 6.98 -6.45
N GLY A 138 7.95 7.46 -6.29
CA GLY A 138 7.60 8.65 -5.51
C GLY A 138 7.72 9.92 -6.33
N GLN A 139 7.82 9.75 -7.65
CA GLN A 139 7.93 10.83 -8.61
C GLN A 139 6.59 10.95 -9.31
N GLU A 140 6.20 12.17 -9.64
CA GLU A 140 4.96 12.40 -10.37
C GLU A 140 5.23 12.29 -11.88
N GLY A 141 4.27 11.72 -12.61
CA GLY A 141 4.29 11.63 -14.08
C GLY A 141 5.04 10.41 -14.61
N THR A 142 5.29 9.42 -13.78
CA THR A 142 5.94 8.15 -14.13
C THR A 142 4.92 7.06 -14.42
N GLU A 143 5.36 5.94 -14.98
CA GLU A 143 4.47 4.83 -15.38
C GLU A 143 3.87 4.07 -14.19
N ASP A 144 4.41 4.24 -12.98
CA ASP A 144 3.92 3.61 -11.75
C ASP A 144 2.91 4.46 -10.98
N ASP A 145 2.63 5.69 -11.43
CA ASP A 145 1.54 6.52 -10.92
C ASP A 145 0.20 5.82 -11.11
N LEU A 146 -0.58 5.75 -10.04
CA LEU A 146 -1.95 5.27 -10.08
C LEU A 146 -2.91 6.45 -9.93
N ARG A 147 -3.90 6.58 -10.82
CA ARG A 147 -4.85 7.69 -10.87
C ARG A 147 -6.30 7.19 -10.91
N TYR A 148 -7.22 7.95 -10.31
CA TYR A 148 -8.66 7.67 -10.25
C TYR A 148 -9.48 8.89 -10.66
#